data_AF-A0A6A1VBB1-F1
#
_entry.id   AF-A0A6A1VBB1-F1
#
_cell.length_a   1.000
_cell.length_b   1.000
_cell.length_c   1.000
_cell.angle_alpha   90.00
_cell.angle_beta   90.00
_cell.angle_gamma   90.00
#
_symmetry.space_group_name_H-M   'P 1'
#
loop_
_entity.id
_entity.type
_entity.pdbx_description
1 polymer ?
#
loop_
_entity_poly.entity_id
_entity_poly.type
_entity_poly.pdbx_seq_one_letter_code
_entity_poly.pdbx_strand_id
1 'polypeptide(L)'
;MSTFEDEVALLTRRTEALSWDSLPQRLSMDLDSALQHSSRVFIGKLFGLQPPAKSVFLNILHTVWKFAVDLQVEAMANSMYNFHFSHCEGKDRVMNMVPWNFKGHLLLLQHLSPEMTLDEIDLSFATF
;
A
#
# COMPACT_ATOMS: atom_id res chain seq x y z
N MET A 1 5.74 5.32 -56.47
CA MET A 1 6.59 4.94 -55.33
C MET A 1 6.57 5.99 -54.21
N SER A 2 5.47 6.76 -54.05
CA SER A 2 5.40 7.93 -53.15
C SER A 2 4.40 7.78 -51.99
N THR A 3 3.43 6.87 -52.11
CA THR A 3 2.32 6.73 -51.15
C THR A 3 2.75 6.14 -49.80
N PHE A 4 3.78 5.30 -49.80
CA PHE A 4 4.26 4.63 -48.59
C PHE A 4 5.02 5.57 -47.66
N GLU A 5 5.81 6.50 -48.22
CA GLU A 5 6.54 7.50 -47.44
C GLU A 5 5.58 8.49 -46.77
N ASP A 6 4.48 8.84 -47.45
CA ASP A 6 3.42 9.69 -46.91
C ASP A 6 2.69 9.03 -45.72
N GLU A 7 2.43 7.73 -45.80
CA GLU A 7 1.80 6.97 -44.71
C GLU A 7 2.71 6.84 -43.48
N VAL A 8 4.01 6.58 -43.69
CA VAL A 8 4.99 6.53 -42.60
C VAL A 8 5.13 7.89 -41.94
N ALA A 9 5.22 8.97 -42.72
CA ALA A 9 5.28 10.35 -42.18
C ALA A 9 4.03 10.71 -41.37
N LEU A 10 2.85 10.27 -41.83
CA LEU A 10 1.59 10.46 -41.10
C LEU A 10 1.57 9.71 -39.76
N LEU A 11 2.08 8.48 -39.74
CA LEU A 11 2.14 7.66 -38.53
C LEU A 11 3.15 8.21 -37.52
N THR A 12 4.33 8.65 -37.97
CA THR A 12 5.33 9.30 -37.12
C THR A 12 4.74 10.56 -36.47
N ARG A 13 4.06 11.41 -37.26
CA ARG A 13 3.42 12.62 -36.73
C ARG A 13 2.31 12.33 -35.73
N ARG A 14 1.53 11.26 -35.93
CA ARG A 14 0.48 10.83 -34.99
C ARG A 14 1.04 10.25 -33.70
N THR A 15 2.18 9.55 -33.78
CA THR A 15 2.83 8.95 -32.62
C THR A 15 3.63 9.97 -31.81
N GLU A 16 4.19 11.00 -32.44
CA GLU A 16 4.77 12.17 -31.76
C GLU A 16 3.73 12.91 -30.89
N ALA A 17 2.50 13.04 -31.38
CA ALA A 17 1.40 13.63 -30.61
C ALA A 17 1.00 12.78 -29.38
N LEU A 18 1.34 11.49 -29.39
CA LEU A 18 1.14 10.53 -28.30
C LEU A 18 2.44 10.24 -27.53
N SER A 19 3.51 11.01 -27.78
CA SER A 19 4.80 10.83 -27.10
C SER A 19 4.63 10.97 -25.59
N TRP A 20 5.43 10.21 -24.83
CA TRP A 20 5.53 10.34 -23.37
C TRP A 20 5.91 11.76 -22.91
N ASP A 21 6.43 12.59 -23.81
CA ASP A 21 6.76 14.00 -23.58
C ASP A 21 5.52 14.92 -23.46
N SER A 22 4.35 14.50 -23.97
CA SER A 22 3.10 15.28 -23.92
C SER A 22 2.23 14.95 -22.70
N LEU A 23 2.62 13.96 -21.89
CA LEU A 23 1.97 13.73 -20.61
C LEU A 23 2.28 14.90 -19.67
N PRO A 24 1.31 15.34 -18.86
CA PRO A 24 1.55 16.36 -17.86
C PRO A 24 2.78 15.96 -17.03
N GLN A 25 3.73 16.87 -17.11
CA GLN A 25 5.10 16.82 -16.61
C GLN A 25 5.16 16.20 -15.22
N ARG A 26 5.65 14.95 -15.15
CA ARG A 26 6.02 14.20 -13.94
C ARG A 26 4.88 14.03 -12.93
N LEU A 27 4.72 12.80 -12.43
CA LEU A 27 4.19 12.61 -11.08
C LEU A 27 5.13 13.38 -10.13
N SER A 28 4.82 14.65 -9.88
CA SER A 28 5.54 15.43 -8.88
C SER A 28 5.08 14.88 -7.55
N MET A 29 5.98 14.14 -6.92
CA MET A 29 5.74 13.62 -5.59
C MET A 29 5.69 14.82 -4.65
N ASP A 30 4.49 15.15 -4.17
CA ASP A 30 4.36 16.11 -3.08
C ASP A 30 4.83 15.43 -1.80
N LEU A 31 6.06 15.75 -1.40
CA LEU A 31 6.72 15.15 -0.25
C LEU A 31 5.91 15.39 1.03
N ASP A 32 5.29 16.55 1.19
CA ASP A 32 4.51 16.89 2.38
C ASP A 32 3.24 16.03 2.46
N SER A 33 2.52 15.89 1.34
CA SER A 33 1.39 14.97 1.27
C SER A 33 1.82 13.52 1.48
N ALA A 34 2.93 13.07 0.87
CA ALA A 34 3.43 11.71 1.03
C ALA A 34 3.85 11.40 2.48
N LEU A 35 4.48 12.36 3.18
CA LEU A 35 4.80 12.26 4.59
C LEU A 35 3.55 12.20 5.47
N GLN A 36 2.55 13.04 5.17
CA GLN A 36 1.27 13.00 5.88
C GLN A 36 0.55 11.67 5.67
N HIS A 37 0.54 11.13 4.45
CA HIS A 37 -0.08 9.85 4.13
C HIS A 37 0.66 8.68 4.80
N SER A 38 1.98 8.60 4.65
CA SER A 38 2.80 7.55 5.27
C SER A 38 2.71 7.55 6.79
N SER A 39 2.57 8.72 7.42
CA SER A 39 2.38 8.83 8.88
C SER A 39 1.13 8.12 9.40
N ARG A 40 0.15 7.83 8.52
CA ARG A 40 -1.14 7.20 8.86
C ARG A 40 -1.26 5.77 8.34
N VAL A 41 -0.21 5.23 7.75
CA VAL A 41 -0.21 3.92 7.12
C VAL A 41 0.79 3.00 7.78
N PHE A 42 0.43 1.72 7.89
CA PHE A 42 1.40 0.65 8.08
C PHE A 42 1.02 -0.56 7.23
N ILE A 43 2.03 -1.38 6.94
CA ILE A 43 1.86 -2.68 6.29
C ILE A 43 1.92 -3.75 7.36
N GLY A 44 1.02 -4.73 7.25
CA GLY A 44 1.04 -5.89 8.12
C GLY A 44 1.01 -7.19 7.33
N LYS A 45 1.57 -8.24 7.90
CA LYS A 45 1.61 -9.57 7.31
C LYS A 45 1.13 -10.60 8.33
N LEU A 46 0.19 -11.43 7.90
CA LEU A 46 -0.39 -12.46 8.75
C LEU A 46 0.36 -13.80 8.55
N PHE A 47 0.86 -14.35 9.65
CA PHE A 47 1.55 -15.62 9.71
C PHE A 47 0.72 -16.67 10.44
N GLY A 48 0.62 -17.85 9.85
CA GLY A 48 0.03 -19.04 10.47
C GLY A 48 -0.16 -20.17 9.46
N LEU A 49 -0.57 -21.34 9.95
CA LEU A 49 -0.70 -22.55 9.13
C LEU A 49 -1.78 -22.43 8.05
N GLN A 50 -2.89 -21.74 8.36
CA GLN A 50 -3.98 -21.52 7.42
C GLN A 50 -4.64 -20.18 7.70
N PRO A 51 -4.40 -19.13 6.89
CA PRO A 51 -4.94 -17.81 7.17
C PRO A 51 -6.48 -17.87 7.23
N PRO A 52 -7.11 -17.19 8.21
CA PRO A 52 -8.55 -17.11 8.31
C PRO A 52 -9.14 -16.42 7.08
N ALA A 53 -10.42 -16.68 6.82
CA ALA A 53 -11.15 -15.95 5.79
C ALA A 53 -11.04 -14.43 6.02
N LYS A 54 -10.80 -13.66 4.95
CA LYS A 54 -10.58 -12.21 5.02
C LYS A 54 -11.66 -11.50 5.85
N SER A 55 -12.93 -11.81 5.64
CA SER A 55 -14.04 -11.22 6.38
C SER A 55 -13.96 -11.47 7.89
N VAL A 56 -13.54 -12.67 8.31
CA VAL A 56 -13.38 -13.03 9.72
C VAL A 56 -12.23 -12.23 10.33
N PHE A 57 -11.09 -12.14 9.63
CA PHE A 57 -9.94 -11.35 10.08
C PHE A 57 -10.30 -9.87 10.26
N LEU A 58 -10.92 -9.27 9.24
CA LEU A 58 -11.35 -7.87 9.28
C LEU A 58 -12.36 -7.60 10.41
N ASN A 59 -13.34 -8.47 10.61
CA ASN A 59 -14.30 -8.34 11.71
C ASN A 59 -13.61 -8.37 13.08
N ILE A 60 -12.60 -9.22 13.24
CA ILE A 60 -11.80 -9.27 14.48
C ILE A 60 -11.03 -7.96 14.65
N LEU A 61 -10.35 -7.47 13.62
CA LEU A 61 -9.61 -6.21 13.68
C LEU A 61 -10.52 -5.03 14.06
N HIS A 62 -11.68 -4.87 13.42
CA HIS A 62 -12.64 -3.82 13.78
C HIS A 62 -13.19 -3.96 15.20
N THR A 63 -13.23 -5.19 15.74
CA THR A 63 -13.69 -5.44 17.12
C THR A 63 -12.60 -5.15 18.15
N VAL A 64 -11.35 -5.49 17.86
CA VAL A 64 -10.21 -5.29 18.75
C VAL A 64 -9.72 -3.83 18.70
N TRP A 65 -9.74 -3.22 17.52
CA TRP A 65 -9.30 -1.85 17.26
C TRP A 65 -10.47 -0.88 17.10
N LYS A 66 -11.53 -1.02 17.91
CA LYS A 66 -12.69 -0.10 17.88
C LYS A 66 -12.33 1.38 18.05
N PHE A 67 -11.19 1.67 18.67
CA PHE A 67 -10.68 3.03 18.84
C PHE A 67 -10.10 3.63 17.55
N ALA A 68 -9.73 2.79 16.56
CA ALA A 68 -9.30 3.22 15.25
C ALA A 68 -10.53 3.42 14.35
N VAL A 69 -11.32 4.44 14.69
CA VAL A 69 -12.52 4.82 13.94
C VAL A 69 -12.12 5.09 12.50
N ASP A 70 -12.88 4.52 11.56
CA ASP A 70 -12.65 4.58 10.11
C ASP A 70 -11.37 3.91 9.58
N LEU A 71 -10.77 2.99 10.33
CA LEU A 71 -9.70 2.12 9.83
C LEU A 71 -10.12 1.44 8.52
N GLN A 72 -9.38 1.71 7.45
CA GLN A 72 -9.52 1.00 6.18
C GLN A 72 -8.43 -0.06 6.07
N VAL A 73 -8.82 -1.27 5.68
CA VAL A 73 -7.87 -2.38 5.49
C VAL A 73 -8.01 -2.94 4.09
N GLU A 74 -6.93 -2.85 3.34
CA GLU A 74 -6.82 -3.39 1.99
C GLU A 74 -5.98 -4.66 2.01
N ALA A 75 -6.43 -5.71 1.32
CA ALA A 75 -5.65 -6.94 1.21
C ALA A 75 -4.73 -6.85 0.00
N MET A 76 -3.47 -7.21 0.20
CA MET A 76 -2.42 -7.27 -0.82
C MET A 76 -2.04 -8.73 -1.09
N ALA A 77 -1.06 -8.92 -2.00
CA ALA A 77 -0.48 -10.24 -2.23
C ALA A 77 0.22 -10.79 -0.96
N ASN A 78 0.48 -12.10 -0.95
CA ASN A 78 1.32 -12.76 0.06
C ASN A 78 0.84 -12.61 1.52
N SER A 79 -0.48 -12.56 1.75
CA SER A 79 -1.09 -12.34 3.07
C SER A 79 -0.64 -11.04 3.74
N MET A 80 -0.30 -10.04 2.92
CA MET A 80 -0.04 -8.68 3.37
C MET A 80 -1.33 -7.86 3.34
N TYR A 81 -1.36 -6.85 4.20
CA TYR A 81 -2.50 -5.97 4.38
C TYR A 81 -1.98 -4.55 4.57
N ASN A 82 -2.65 -3.60 3.92
CA ASN A 82 -2.41 -2.18 4.10
C ASN A 82 -3.47 -1.59 5.01
N PHE A 83 -3.03 -0.93 6.05
CA PHE A 83 -3.89 -0.34 7.07
C PHE A 83 -3.79 1.17 7.01
N HIS A 84 -4.92 1.82 6.74
CA HIS A 84 -5.02 3.28 6.69
C HIS A 84 -5.83 3.78 7.88
N PHE A 85 -5.20 4.63 8.68
CA PHE A 85 -5.81 5.24 9.85
C PHE A 85 -6.23 6.67 9.54
N SER A 86 -7.35 7.11 10.11
CA SER A 86 -7.75 8.53 10.04
C SER A 86 -6.80 9.43 10.83
N HIS A 87 -6.26 8.91 11.93
CA HIS A 87 -5.40 9.65 12.86
C HIS A 87 -4.16 8.83 13.26
N CYS A 88 -3.02 9.52 13.38
CA CYS A 88 -1.76 8.91 13.78
C CYS A 88 -1.83 8.27 15.18
N GLU A 89 -2.61 8.86 16.10
CA GLU A 89 -2.80 8.31 17.45
C GLU A 89 -3.35 6.88 17.44
N GLY A 90 -4.29 6.58 16.53
CA GLY A 90 -4.83 5.23 16.37
C GLY A 90 -3.78 4.25 15.86
N LYS A 91 -2.97 4.69 14.90
CA LYS A 91 -1.85 3.92 14.35
C LYS A 91 -0.82 3.60 15.42
N ASP A 92 -0.36 4.61 16.14
CA ASP A 92 0.69 4.47 17.16
C ASP A 92 0.20 3.61 18.33
N ARG A 93 -1.06 3.76 18.71
CA ARG A 93 -1.67 2.89 19.72
C ARG A 93 -1.66 1.43 19.29
N VAL A 94 -2.00 1.12 18.03
CA VAL A 94 -1.95 -0.26 17.50
C VAL A 94 -0.51 -0.79 17.53
N MET A 95 0.48 0.01 17.11
CA MET A 95 1.88 -0.40 17.10
C MET A 95 2.45 -0.67 18.50
N ASN A 96 1.97 0.06 19.52
CA ASN A 96 2.40 -0.12 20.91
C ASN A 96 1.74 -1.30 21.64
N MET A 97 0.75 -1.97 21.03
CA MET A 97 0.03 -3.10 21.63
C MET A 97 0.48 -4.45 21.06
N VAL A 98 1.69 -4.51 20.49
CA VAL A 98 2.33 -5.75 20.02
C VAL A 98 2.73 -6.66 21.20
N PRO A 99 2.79 -7.99 21.01
CA PRO A 99 2.54 -8.72 19.77
C PRO A 99 1.05 -8.93 19.49
N TRP A 100 0.67 -8.91 18.21
CA TRP A 100 -0.70 -9.15 17.78
C TRP A 100 -0.93 -10.63 17.42
N ASN A 101 -1.69 -11.34 18.25
CA ASN A 101 -2.12 -12.72 17.97
C ASN A 101 -3.64 -12.79 17.71
N PHE A 102 -4.03 -13.43 16.61
CA PHE A 102 -5.42 -13.65 16.21
C PHE A 102 -5.67 -15.14 16.01
N LYS A 103 -6.24 -15.79 17.02
CA LYS A 103 -6.56 -17.24 16.99
C LYS A 103 -5.36 -18.09 16.55
N GLY A 104 -4.18 -17.85 17.13
CA GLY A 104 -2.96 -18.58 16.79
C GLY A 104 -2.23 -18.06 15.54
N HIS A 105 -2.74 -17.02 14.88
CA HIS A 105 -2.06 -16.34 13.78
C HIS A 105 -1.34 -15.10 14.28
N LEU A 106 -0.08 -14.94 13.93
CA LEU A 106 0.72 -13.78 14.29
C LEU A 106 0.56 -12.69 13.22
N LEU A 107 0.16 -11.49 13.61
CA LEU A 107 0.16 -10.33 12.72
C LEU A 107 1.42 -9.50 13.02
N LEU A 108 2.33 -9.46 12.05
CA LEU A 108 3.46 -8.54 12.08
C LEU A 108 3.05 -7.21 11.45
N LEU A 109 3.48 -6.09 12.03
CA LEU A 109 3.16 -4.75 11.57
C LEU A 109 4.45 -3.93 11.44
N GLN A 110 4.55 -3.13 10.38
CA GLN A 110 5.70 -2.25 10.13
C GLN A 110 5.26 -0.94 9.51
N HIS A 111 5.88 0.16 9.97
CA HIS A 111 5.66 1.48 9.40
C HIS A 111 6.07 1.53 7.92
N LEU A 112 5.23 2.16 7.11
CA LEU A 112 5.58 2.46 5.73
C LEU A 112 6.29 3.80 5.70
N SER A 113 7.59 3.81 5.38
CA SER A 113 8.31 5.05 5.08
C SER A 113 7.99 5.48 3.66
N PRO A 114 7.91 6.80 3.36
CA PRO A 114 7.60 7.28 2.01
C PRO A 114 8.67 6.89 0.97
N GLU A 115 9.87 6.55 1.43
CA GLU A 115 10.99 6.10 0.59
C GLU A 115 11.01 4.58 0.37
N MET A 116 10.18 3.82 1.11
CA MET A 116 10.16 2.36 1.03
C MET A 116 9.09 1.88 0.05
N THR A 117 9.49 0.94 -0.78
CA THR A 117 8.58 0.14 -1.61
C THR A 117 8.07 -1.07 -0.83
N LEU A 118 6.92 -1.63 -1.24
CA LEU A 118 6.34 -2.81 -0.60
C LEU A 118 7.28 -4.03 -0.60
N ASP A 119 8.17 -4.13 -1.59
CA ASP A 119 9.14 -5.23 -1.72
C ASP A 119 10.31 -5.11 -0.73
N GLU A 120 10.59 -3.91 -0.22
CA GLU A 120 11.66 -3.63 0.75
C GLU A 120 11.21 -3.87 2.20
N ILE A 121 9.92 -4.14 2.41
CA ILE A 121 9.36 -4.35 3.75
C ILE A 121 9.63 -5.77 4.20
N ASP A 122 10.64 -5.92 5.06
CA ASP A 122 10.95 -7.20 5.70
C ASP A 122 10.04 -7.48 6.90
N LEU A 123 8.91 -8.15 6.61
CA LEU A 123 8.02 -8.72 7.62
C LEU A 123 8.30 -10.20 7.85
N SER A 124 9.56 -10.68 7.85
CA SER A 124 9.88 -12.10 8.07
C SER A 124 10.06 -12.48 9.55
N PHE A 125 10.42 -11.52 10.40
CA PHE A 125 10.58 -11.72 11.84
C PHE A 125 10.15 -10.47 12.61
N ALA A 126 9.92 -10.63 13.91
CA ALA A 126 9.77 -9.51 14.83
C ALA A 126 10.52 -9.81 16.12
N THR A 127 11.14 -8.78 16.68
CA THR A 127 11.72 -8.80 18.02
C THR A 127 10.74 -8.07 18.93
N PHE A 128 10.02 -8.84 19.75
CA PHE A 128 9.06 -8.35 20.74
C PHE A 128 9.58 -8.62 22.15
#